data_AF-A0A1G0GIJ9-F1
#
_entry.id   AF-A0A1G0GIJ9-F1
#
_cell.length_a   1.000
_cell.length_b   1.000
_cell.length_c   1.000
_cell.angle_alpha   90.00
_cell.angle_beta   90.00
_cell.angle_gamma   90.00
#
_symmetry.space_group_name_H-M   'P 1'
#
loop_
_entity.id
_entity.type
_entity.pdbx_description
1 polymer ?
#
loop_
_entity_poly.entity_id
_entity_poly.type
_entity_poly.pdbx_seq_one_letter_code
_entity_poly.pdbx_strand_id
1 'polypeptide(L)'
;MSAKRKSISSDLKRLDKMADADIDYSDIPPMDESFFKKEIVTLPQKKDSVTLRIDHDVLEFFKHQGRGYQTLINAVLKIYAHTKKKQHPKDRNKRS
;
A
#
# COMPACT_ATOMS: atom_id res chain seq x y z
N MET A 1 -11.67 27.84 9.67
CA MET A 1 -11.86 28.31 8.28
C MET A 1 -12.30 27.12 7.43
N SER A 2 -13.55 27.10 6.96
CA SER A 2 -14.18 25.96 6.28
C SER A 2 -13.98 26.06 4.75
N ALA A 3 -13.37 25.06 4.13
CA ALA A 3 -13.20 25.01 2.67
C ALA A 3 -14.49 24.49 2.01
N LYS A 4 -15.17 25.38 1.29
CA LYS A 4 -16.41 25.10 0.54
C LYS A 4 -16.08 24.24 -0.69
N ARG A 5 -16.47 22.96 -0.70
CA ARG A 5 -16.33 22.08 -1.87
C ARG A 5 -17.31 22.53 -2.97
N LYS A 6 -16.80 23.08 -4.07
CA LYS A 6 -17.58 23.40 -5.28
C LYS A 6 -18.01 22.09 -5.95
N SER A 7 -19.30 21.95 -6.27
CA SER A 7 -19.86 20.81 -6.98
C SER A 7 -19.30 20.73 -8.41
N ILE A 8 -18.69 19.61 -8.77
CA ILE A 8 -18.02 19.37 -10.07
C ILE A 8 -19.04 19.14 -11.23
N SER A 9 -20.34 19.13 -10.95
CA SER A 9 -21.34 18.57 -11.87
C SER A 9 -21.85 19.48 -12.99
N SER A 10 -21.33 20.70 -13.21
CA SER A 10 -21.96 21.65 -14.14
C SER A 10 -21.28 21.85 -15.51
N ASP A 11 -19.98 21.57 -15.67
CA ASP A 11 -19.22 22.09 -16.83
C ASP A 11 -18.57 21.03 -17.74
N LEU A 12 -19.05 19.78 -17.70
CA LEU A 12 -18.48 18.68 -18.50
C LEU A 12 -18.59 18.90 -20.01
N LYS A 13 -19.71 19.46 -20.50
CA LYS A 13 -19.94 19.73 -21.94
C LYS A 13 -19.00 20.78 -22.52
N ARG A 14 -18.46 21.67 -21.68
CA ARG A 14 -17.49 22.68 -22.07
C ARG A 14 -16.11 22.05 -22.19
N LEU A 15 -15.72 21.24 -21.21
CA LEU A 15 -14.44 20.52 -21.20
C LEU A 15 -14.34 19.53 -22.38
N ASP A 16 -15.42 18.86 -22.72
CA ASP A 16 -15.48 17.90 -23.85
C ASP A 16 -15.26 18.54 -25.23
N LYS A 17 -15.45 19.86 -25.34
CA LYS A 17 -15.24 20.64 -26.57
C LYS A 17 -13.95 21.43 -26.58
N MET A 18 -13.20 21.42 -25.47
CA MET A 18 -11.96 22.15 -25.32
C MET A 18 -10.86 21.41 -26.08
N ALA A 19 -10.09 22.13 -26.88
CA ALA A 19 -8.93 21.53 -27.53
C ALA A 19 -7.78 21.40 -26.54
N ASP A 20 -6.93 20.39 -26.70
CA ASP A 20 -5.77 20.18 -25.81
C ASP A 20 -4.85 21.40 -25.73
N ALA A 21 -4.75 22.18 -26.81
CA ALA A 21 -3.94 23.40 -26.86
C ALA A 21 -4.49 24.55 -26.01
N ASP A 22 -5.78 24.51 -25.66
CA ASP A 22 -6.43 25.52 -24.81
C ASP A 22 -6.29 25.18 -23.32
N ILE A 23 -5.65 24.05 -22.98
CA ILE A 23 -5.42 23.63 -21.59
C ILE A 23 -4.26 24.43 -21.00
N ASP A 24 -4.56 25.23 -19.98
CA ASP A 24 -3.57 25.97 -19.22
C ASP A 24 -2.89 25.04 -18.20
N TYR A 25 -1.58 24.87 -18.33
CA TYR A 25 -0.73 24.09 -17.42
C TYR A 25 0.20 24.98 -16.58
N SER A 26 0.04 26.30 -16.61
CA SER A 26 0.96 27.25 -15.97
C SER A 26 1.02 27.12 -14.44
N ASP A 27 0.00 26.53 -13.83
CA ASP A 27 -0.11 26.28 -12.39
C ASP A 27 0.47 24.92 -11.94
N ILE A 28 0.82 24.04 -12.88
CA ILE A 28 1.30 22.68 -12.58
C ILE A 28 2.81 22.60 -12.91
N PRO A 29 3.66 22.17 -11.96
CA PRO A 29 5.07 21.97 -12.23
C PRO A 29 5.30 20.86 -13.27
N PRO A 30 6.36 20.97 -14.11
CA PRO A 30 6.68 19.95 -15.10
C PRO A 30 6.96 18.60 -14.42
N MET A 31 6.36 17.54 -14.95
CA MET A 31 6.54 16.17 -14.47
C MET A 31 7.96 15.69 -14.79
N ASP A 32 8.81 15.56 -13.78
CA ASP A 32 10.18 15.08 -13.93
C ASP A 32 10.34 13.59 -13.54
N GLU A 33 11.45 12.97 -13.93
CA GLU A 33 11.74 11.58 -13.55
C GLU A 33 11.89 11.40 -12.02
N SER A 34 12.12 12.48 -11.28
CA SER A 34 12.24 12.45 -9.83
C SER A 34 10.91 12.22 -9.13
N PHE A 35 9.80 12.60 -9.78
CA PHE A 35 8.43 12.29 -9.37
C PHE A 35 8.22 10.79 -9.15
N PHE A 36 8.75 9.97 -10.06
CA PHE A 36 8.63 8.50 -10.00
C PHE A 36 9.76 7.83 -9.18
N LYS A 37 10.84 8.56 -8.82
CA LYS A 37 11.97 7.98 -8.06
C LYS A 37 11.64 7.63 -6.61
N LYS A 38 10.50 8.08 -6.07
CA LYS A 38 10.19 7.95 -4.63
C LYS A 38 9.19 6.87 -4.24
N GLU A 39 8.64 6.11 -5.16
CA GLU A 39 7.71 5.05 -4.78
C GLU A 39 8.17 3.71 -5.31
N ILE A 40 8.69 2.89 -4.40
CA ILE A 40 8.69 1.45 -4.57
C ILE A 40 7.22 1.05 -4.72
N VAL A 41 6.75 0.92 -5.96
CA VAL A 41 5.47 0.30 -6.28
C VAL A 41 5.57 -1.13 -5.78
N THR A 42 5.19 -1.35 -4.53
CA THR A 42 5.14 -2.67 -3.94
C THR A 42 3.85 -3.28 -4.46
N LEU A 43 3.93 -4.03 -5.56
CA LEU A 43 2.80 -4.82 -6.01
C LEU A 43 2.31 -5.67 -4.82
N PRO A 44 1.01 -5.66 -4.51
CA PRO A 44 0.49 -6.44 -3.41
C PRO A 44 0.78 -7.91 -3.69
N GLN A 45 1.68 -8.48 -2.87
CA GLN A 45 2.00 -9.90 -2.94
C GLN A 45 0.72 -10.71 -2.73
N LYS A 46 0.56 -11.79 -3.50
CA LYS A 46 -0.55 -12.73 -3.33
C LYS A 46 -0.60 -13.19 -1.87
N LYS A 47 -1.79 -13.09 -1.26
CA LYS A 47 -2.05 -13.57 0.09
C LYS A 47 -2.87 -14.85 -0.05
N ASP A 48 -2.35 -15.94 0.51
CA ASP A 48 -3.11 -17.18 0.60
C ASP A 48 -4.07 -17.09 1.79
N SER A 49 -5.32 -17.49 1.58
CA SER A 49 -6.30 -17.59 2.67
C SER A 49 -6.11 -18.92 3.38
N VAL A 50 -5.75 -18.86 4.66
CA VAL A 50 -5.53 -20.03 5.50
C VAL A 50 -6.40 -19.95 6.75
N THR A 51 -6.94 -21.09 7.17
CA THR A 51 -7.65 -21.18 8.47
C THR A 51 -6.62 -21.55 9.53
N LEU A 52 -6.31 -20.60 10.42
CA LEU A 52 -5.38 -20.78 11.54
C LEU A 52 -6.14 -20.60 12.86
N ARG A 53 -5.84 -21.48 13.84
CA ARG A 53 -6.31 -21.30 15.22
C ARG A 53 -5.32 -20.41 15.96
N ILE A 54 -5.85 -19.38 16.64
CA ILE A 54 -5.10 -18.43 17.45
C ILE A 54 -5.74 -18.46 18.84
N ASP A 55 -4.90 -18.41 19.88
CA ASP A 55 -5.38 -18.34 21.25
C ASP A 55 -6.25 -17.09 21.48
N HIS A 56 -7.21 -17.22 22.40
CA HIS A 56 -8.26 -16.22 22.58
C HIS A 56 -7.70 -14.87 23.04
N ASP A 57 -6.81 -14.89 24.02
CA ASP A 57 -6.13 -13.74 24.61
C ASP A 57 -5.26 -12.99 23.58
N VAL A 58 -4.51 -13.73 22.76
CA VAL A 58 -3.71 -13.17 21.67
C VAL A 58 -4.60 -12.50 20.64
N LEU A 59 -5.70 -13.15 20.25
CA LEU A 59 -6.64 -12.57 19.29
C LEU A 59 -7.30 -11.31 19.86
N GLU A 60 -7.67 -11.31 21.14
CA GLU A 60 -8.25 -10.15 21.82
C GLU A 60 -7.28 -8.97 21.84
N PHE A 61 -6.02 -9.21 22.22
CA PHE A 61 -4.96 -8.19 22.21
C PHE A 61 -4.83 -7.49 20.85
N PHE A 62 -4.87 -8.25 19.75
CA PHE A 62 -4.82 -7.66 18.42
C PHE A 62 -6.11 -6.94 18.04
N LYS A 63 -7.27 -7.45 18.43
CA LYS A 63 -8.56 -6.78 18.17
C LYS A 63 -8.68 -5.43 18.86
N HIS A 64 -8.13 -5.27 20.08
CA HIS A 64 -8.09 -4.00 20.81
C HIS A 64 -7.35 -2.88 20.07
N GLN A 65 -6.46 -3.23 19.13
CA GLN A 65 -5.73 -2.26 18.29
C GLN A 65 -6.58 -1.68 17.14
N GLY A 66 -7.81 -2.19 16.96
CA GLY A 66 -8.80 -1.61 16.06
C GLY A 66 -8.76 -2.17 14.63
N ARG A 67 -9.18 -1.34 13.67
CA ARG A 67 -9.36 -1.75 12.28
C ARG A 67 -8.02 -2.15 11.65
N GLY A 68 -7.94 -3.36 11.14
CA GLY A 68 -6.72 -3.88 10.49
C GLY A 68 -5.88 -4.82 11.35
N TYR A 69 -6.40 -5.30 12.49
CA TYR A 69 -5.71 -6.27 13.35
C TYR A 69 -5.16 -7.49 12.59
N GLN A 70 -5.86 -8.00 11.57
CA GLN A 70 -5.38 -9.09 10.71
C GLN A 70 -4.12 -8.72 9.93
N THR A 71 -4.03 -7.49 9.44
CA THR A 71 -2.83 -6.97 8.76
C THR A 71 -1.65 -6.91 9.73
N LEU A 72 -1.91 -6.54 10.98
CA LEU A 72 -0.89 -6.45 12.01
C LEU A 72 -0.41 -7.84 12.47
N ILE A 73 -1.31 -8.82 12.64
CA ILE A 73 -0.96 -10.23 12.83
C ILE A 73 -0.03 -10.70 11.71
N ASN A 74 -0.38 -10.44 10.46
CA ASN A 74 0.45 -10.81 9.31
C ASN A 74 1.83 -10.11 9.34
N ALA A 75 1.89 -8.84 9.75
CA ALA A 75 3.16 -8.11 9.87
C ALA A 75 4.08 -8.74 10.92
N VAL A 76 3.55 -9.11 12.10
CA VAL A 76 4.30 -9.80 13.15
C VAL A 76 4.82 -11.15 12.67
N LEU A 77 3.97 -11.95 12.02
CA LEU A 77 4.36 -13.25 11.46
C LEU A 77 5.49 -13.11 10.42
N LYS A 78 5.46 -12.07 9.58
CA LYS A 78 6.54 -11.78 8.63
C LYS A 78 7.85 -11.49 9.36
N ILE A 79 7.83 -10.61 10.36
CA ILE A 79 9.04 -10.26 11.12
C ILE A 79 9.64 -11.52 11.76
N TYR A 80 8.82 -12.34 12.42
CA TYR A 80 9.26 -13.59 13.02
C TYR A 80 9.85 -14.56 11.99
N ALA A 81 9.21 -14.72 10.83
CA ALA A 81 9.74 -15.56 9.76
C ALA A 81 11.10 -15.05 9.23
N HIS A 82 11.26 -13.73 9.09
CA HIS A 82 12.52 -13.14 8.64
C HIS A 82 13.65 -13.29 9.67
N THR A 83 13.37 -13.12 10.96
CA THR A 83 14.38 -13.30 12.02
C THR A 83 14.84 -14.75 12.09
N LYS A 84 13.91 -15.72 12.01
CA LYS A 84 14.25 -17.15 11.97
C LYS A 84 15.00 -17.57 10.72
N LYS A 85 14.64 -17.04 9.55
CA LYS A 85 15.39 -17.30 8.29
C LYS A 85 16.83 -16.79 8.35
N LYS A 86 17.10 -15.68 9.02
CA LYS A 86 18.48 -15.16 9.22
C LYS A 86 19.32 -16.02 10.17
N GLN A 87 18.67 -16.69 11.13
CA GLN A 87 19.34 -17.55 12.12
C GLN A 87 19.67 -18.94 11.59
N HIS A 88 19.13 -19.34 10.43
CA HIS A 88 19.47 -20.61 9.79
C HIS A 88 20.37 -20.34 8.57
N PRO A 89 21.71 -20.31 8.73
CA PRO A 89 22.58 -20.41 7.58
C PRO A 89 22.21 -21.71 6.85
N LYS A 90 22.04 -21.62 5.53
CA LYS A 90 21.83 -22.78 4.67
C LYS A 90 23.10 -23.63 4.70
N ASP A 91 23.17 -24.58 5.62
CA ASP A 91 23.96 -25.79 5.43
C ASP A 91 23.34 -26.59 4.28
N ARG A 92 23.76 -26.25 3.06
CA ARG A 92 23.75 -27.19 1.93
C ARG A 92 25.07 -27.06 1.20
N ASN A 93 26.09 -27.56 1.88
CA ASN A 93 27.30 -28.07 1.26
C ASN A 93 26.87 -29.10 0.19
N LYS A 94 27.00 -28.73 -1.09
CA LYS A 94 26.99 -29.70 -2.19
C LYS A 94 28.29 -30.51 -2.08
N ARG A 95 28.21 -31.67 -1.45
CA ARG A 95 29.18 -32.77 -1.60
C ARG A 95 28.41 -34.08 -1.57
N SER A 96 28.06 -34.59 -2.74
CA SER A 96 28.55 -35.87 -3.25
C SER A 96 28.10 -36.06 -4.69
#